data_AF-A0A0L6ZA59-F1
#
_entry.id   AF-A0A0L6ZA59-F1
#
_cell.length_a   1.000
_cell.length_b   1.000
_cell.length_c   1.000
_cell.angle_alpha   90.00
_cell.angle_beta   90.00
_cell.angle_gamma   90.00
#
_symmetry.space_group_name_H-M   'P 1'
#
loop_
_entity.id
_entity.type
_entity.pdbx_description
1 polymer ?
#
loop_
_entity_poly.entity_id
_entity_poly.type
_entity_poly.pdbx_seq_one_letter_code
_entity_poly.pdbx_strand_id
1 'polypeptide(L)'
;MDKARKLYTKALNKYQDGLIDEAMDICEEAISISIKNTAAINLKGLLYYFKGDLESAKALWKLNYEVNEDGVAKKYIHGLKEDEERFSLYTSAVSLINSLKIKEAIKLLDRCKESDYNCINVSNALVACFINIGQYENAVEYVNKVLELDCKNEIANKNMKSLVKNGISRKEFKKASHNNTKFLLALVSIVLLCTIGVLGRNEIKNRIINNGKNNLEAFTNMNLTKSIPTNTIDVSKDTKEETLKKVTTKTESNITKNNTPEIDKGIKYYYINGKDELLVNRNIEKAIDNFNKAYAYGDDKYLYPDIVYFLGVSYEQKNDIENSYKFYREYMTKYPKGNYEAEILYRLVNIYKDKDLNKAKEYAAVIANEYTDSQYNNSIVKTIINR
;
A
#
# COMPACT_ATOMS: atom_id res chain seq x y z
N MET A 1 20.63 8.56 -6.89
CA MET A 1 19.26 8.17 -7.30
C MET A 1 18.75 7.15 -6.30
N ASP A 2 17.70 7.50 -5.56
CA ASP A 2 17.14 6.73 -4.46
C ASP A 2 16.77 5.29 -4.88
N LYS A 3 17.14 4.29 -4.05
CA LYS A 3 16.90 2.85 -4.28
C LYS A 3 15.41 2.58 -4.52
N ALA A 4 14.54 3.27 -3.80
CA ALA A 4 13.09 3.16 -3.92
C ALA A 4 12.59 3.61 -5.32
N ARG A 5 13.14 4.68 -5.89
CA ARG A 5 12.79 5.16 -7.24
C ARG A 5 13.21 4.20 -8.34
N LYS A 6 14.37 3.55 -8.19
CA LYS A 6 14.83 2.51 -9.13
C LYS A 6 13.88 1.30 -9.12
N LEU A 7 13.45 0.87 -7.94
CA LEU A 7 12.49 -0.23 -7.81
C LEU A 7 11.12 0.11 -8.40
N TYR A 8 10.61 1.32 -8.18
CA TYR A 8 9.39 1.77 -8.83
C TYR A 8 9.48 1.70 -10.37
N THR A 9 10.58 2.20 -10.94
CA THR A 9 10.81 2.14 -12.40
C THR A 9 10.85 0.68 -12.89
N LYS A 10 11.50 -0.20 -12.13
CA LYS A 10 11.56 -1.63 -12.44
C LYS A 10 10.18 -2.29 -12.37
N ALA A 11 9.36 -1.95 -11.37
CA ALA A 11 7.98 -2.43 -11.26
C ALA A 11 7.13 -1.98 -12.44
N LEU A 12 7.26 -0.71 -12.84
CA LEU A 12 6.55 -0.16 -13.99
C LEU A 12 6.92 -0.88 -15.29
N ASN A 13 8.20 -1.15 -15.51
CA ASN A 13 8.66 -1.93 -16.67
C ASN A 13 8.07 -3.35 -16.67
N LYS A 14 8.03 -4.02 -15.51
CA LYS A 14 7.40 -5.34 -15.39
C LYS A 14 5.91 -5.31 -15.68
N TYR A 15 5.22 -4.27 -15.23
CA TYR A 15 3.81 -4.07 -15.58
C TYR A 15 3.63 -3.86 -17.09
N GLN A 16 4.47 -3.05 -17.73
CA GLN A 16 4.45 -2.84 -19.20
C GLN A 16 4.74 -4.13 -19.99
N ASP A 17 5.52 -5.04 -19.42
CA ASP A 17 5.79 -6.37 -19.99
C ASP A 17 4.62 -7.37 -19.74
N GLY A 18 3.54 -6.93 -19.09
CA GLY A 18 2.40 -7.75 -18.70
C GLY A 18 2.71 -8.76 -17.61
N LEU A 19 3.73 -8.52 -16.80
CA LEU A 19 4.17 -9.36 -15.69
C LEU A 19 3.64 -8.78 -14.37
N ILE A 20 2.31 -8.80 -14.19
CA ILE A 20 1.64 -8.13 -13.07
C ILE A 20 2.15 -8.63 -11.71
N ASP A 21 2.27 -9.94 -11.52
CA ASP A 21 2.70 -10.49 -10.22
C ASP A 21 4.15 -10.09 -9.90
N GLU A 22 5.05 -10.08 -10.90
CA GLU A 22 6.42 -9.58 -10.73
C GLU A 22 6.45 -8.07 -10.43
N ALA A 23 5.56 -7.29 -11.04
CA ALA A 23 5.44 -5.86 -10.78
C ALA A 23 4.93 -5.59 -9.35
N MET A 24 3.94 -6.35 -8.87
CA MET A 24 3.43 -6.27 -7.51
C MET A 24 4.51 -6.64 -6.48
N ASP A 25 5.31 -7.66 -6.79
CA ASP A 25 6.44 -8.09 -5.97
C ASP A 25 7.50 -7.01 -5.80
N ILE A 26 7.85 -6.31 -6.89
CA ILE A 26 8.82 -5.22 -6.85
C ILE A 26 8.23 -3.98 -6.17
N CYS A 27 6.92 -3.73 -6.34
CA CYS A 27 6.26 -2.68 -5.57
C CYS A 27 6.35 -2.97 -4.07
N GLU A 28 6.12 -4.21 -3.64
CA GLU A 28 6.26 -4.58 -2.23
C GLU A 28 7.69 -4.33 -1.70
N GLU A 29 8.72 -4.69 -2.48
CA GLU A 29 10.11 -4.38 -2.14
C GLU A 29 10.36 -2.86 -2.05
N ALA A 30 9.76 -2.08 -2.95
CA ALA A 30 9.90 -0.63 -2.94
C ALA A 30 9.23 0.02 -1.71
N ILE A 31 8.09 -0.53 -1.29
CA ILE A 31 7.31 -0.06 -0.13
C ILE A 31 8.02 -0.40 1.18
N SER A 32 8.60 -1.60 1.30
CA SER A 32 9.34 -1.99 2.51
C SER A 32 10.60 -1.16 2.72
N ILE A 33 11.27 -0.76 1.64
CA ILE A 33 12.40 0.18 1.72
C ILE A 33 11.93 1.57 2.15
N SER A 34 10.81 2.05 1.61
CA SER A 34 10.24 3.33 2.05
C SER A 34 8.74 3.36 1.81
N ILE A 35 7.99 3.44 2.91
CA ILE A 35 6.55 3.68 2.89
C ILE A 35 6.18 5.06 2.33
N LYS A 36 7.17 5.96 2.14
CA LYS A 36 7.00 7.25 1.45
C LYS A 36 6.99 7.13 -0.07
N ASN A 37 7.21 5.93 -0.63
CA ASN A 37 7.14 5.71 -2.06
C ASN A 37 5.69 5.64 -2.55
N THR A 38 5.05 6.81 -2.64
CA THR A 38 3.65 6.95 -3.03
C THR A 38 3.32 6.29 -4.37
N ALA A 39 4.27 6.36 -5.32
CA ALA A 39 4.11 5.80 -6.65
C ALA A 39 4.06 4.27 -6.64
N ALA A 40 4.89 3.61 -5.84
CA ALA A 40 4.87 2.16 -5.69
C ALA A 40 3.59 1.67 -4.98
N ILE A 41 3.13 2.38 -3.94
CA ILE A 41 1.88 2.04 -3.24
C ILE A 41 0.69 2.17 -4.20
N ASN A 42 0.60 3.29 -4.93
CA ASN A 42 -0.47 3.51 -5.89
C ASN A 42 -0.47 2.49 -7.04
N LEU A 43 0.71 2.17 -7.59
CA LEU A 43 0.84 1.15 -8.63
C LEU A 43 0.38 -0.21 -8.11
N LYS A 44 0.85 -0.64 -6.93
CA LYS A 44 0.41 -1.92 -6.35
C LYS A 44 -1.10 -1.96 -6.10
N GLY A 45 -1.70 -0.87 -5.62
CA GLY A 45 -3.14 -0.75 -5.45
C GLY A 45 -3.91 -0.90 -6.77
N LEU A 46 -3.45 -0.25 -7.84
CA LEU A 46 -4.03 -0.42 -9.19
C LEU A 46 -3.92 -1.87 -9.70
N LEU A 47 -2.82 -2.56 -9.44
CA LEU A 47 -2.65 -3.95 -9.86
C LEU A 47 -3.63 -4.89 -9.14
N TYR A 48 -3.85 -4.69 -7.82
CA TYR A 48 -4.92 -5.40 -7.10
C TYR A 48 -6.30 -5.06 -7.67
N TYR A 49 -6.55 -3.79 -7.98
CA TYR A 49 -7.81 -3.31 -8.55
C TYR A 49 -8.15 -3.99 -9.89
N PHE A 50 -7.19 -4.08 -10.82
CA PHE A 50 -7.37 -4.79 -12.09
C PHE A 50 -7.62 -6.29 -11.90
N LYS A 51 -6.99 -6.90 -10.88
CA LYS A 51 -7.19 -8.31 -10.50
C LYS A 51 -8.51 -8.55 -9.75
N GLY A 52 -9.26 -7.50 -9.41
CA GLY A 52 -10.54 -7.59 -8.71
C GLY A 52 -10.46 -7.63 -7.19
N ASP A 53 -9.26 -7.51 -6.62
CA ASP A 53 -9.05 -7.48 -5.18
C ASP A 53 -9.25 -6.04 -4.66
N LEU A 54 -10.52 -5.70 -4.45
CA LEU A 54 -10.95 -4.36 -4.08
C LEU A 54 -10.44 -3.97 -2.68
N GLU A 55 -10.42 -4.93 -1.75
CA GLU A 55 -10.02 -4.70 -0.37
C GLU A 55 -8.52 -4.42 -0.27
N SER A 56 -7.66 -5.19 -0.95
CA SER A 56 -6.22 -4.91 -0.99
C SER A 56 -5.92 -3.57 -1.66
N ALA A 57 -6.61 -3.24 -2.74
CA ALA A 57 -6.48 -1.94 -3.40
C ALA A 57 -6.85 -0.78 -2.46
N LYS A 58 -8.01 -0.88 -1.80
CA LYS A 58 -8.52 0.07 -0.81
C LYS A 58 -7.57 0.23 0.38
N ALA A 59 -7.02 -0.86 0.89
CA ALA A 59 -6.06 -0.84 1.99
C ALA A 59 -4.77 -0.09 1.63
N LEU A 60 -4.20 -0.35 0.45
CA LEU A 60 -3.00 0.36 -0.01
C LEU A 60 -3.26 1.84 -0.26
N TRP A 61 -4.40 2.20 -0.85
CA TRP A 61 -4.71 3.62 -1.07
C TRP A 61 -5.02 4.35 0.24
N LYS A 62 -5.69 3.70 1.20
CA LYS A 62 -5.85 4.28 2.55
C LYS A 62 -4.51 4.50 3.21
N LEU A 63 -3.62 3.50 3.18
CA LEU A 63 -2.26 3.62 3.70
C LEU A 63 -1.52 4.80 3.07
N ASN A 64 -1.58 4.94 1.74
CA ASN A 64 -0.89 6.02 1.05
C ASN A 64 -1.47 7.40 1.38
N TYR A 65 -2.81 7.50 1.50
CA TYR A 65 -3.46 8.74 1.87
C TYR A 65 -3.13 9.15 3.31
N GLU A 66 -3.17 8.20 4.24
CA GLU A 66 -2.82 8.44 5.64
C GLU A 66 -1.34 8.83 5.73
N VAL A 67 -0.41 7.95 5.31
CA VAL A 67 1.03 8.17 5.51
C VAL A 67 1.61 9.34 4.72
N ASN A 68 1.13 9.57 3.49
CA ASN A 68 1.76 10.49 2.55
C ASN A 68 0.87 11.64 2.07
N GLU A 69 -0.36 11.76 2.61
CA GLU A 69 -1.36 12.74 2.15
C GLU A 69 -1.61 12.67 0.62
N ASP A 70 -1.47 11.47 0.04
CA ASP A 70 -1.48 11.28 -1.41
C ASP A 70 -2.88 11.58 -2.00
N GLY A 71 -2.94 12.65 -2.80
CA GLY A 71 -4.19 13.11 -3.39
C GLY A 71 -4.75 12.18 -4.47
N VAL A 72 -3.91 11.32 -5.07
CA VAL A 72 -4.35 10.33 -6.06
C VAL A 72 -5.06 9.18 -5.35
N ALA A 73 -4.46 8.67 -4.28
CA ALA A 73 -5.05 7.65 -3.43
C ALA A 73 -6.41 8.09 -2.87
N LYS A 74 -6.54 9.35 -2.44
CA LYS A 74 -7.83 9.93 -2.02
C LYS A 74 -8.90 9.86 -3.12
N LYS A 75 -8.53 10.15 -4.38
CA LYS A 75 -9.44 10.07 -5.52
C LYS A 75 -9.84 8.62 -5.81
N TYR A 76 -8.90 7.69 -5.75
CA TYR A 76 -9.21 6.26 -5.91
C TYR A 76 -10.21 5.78 -4.86
N ILE A 77 -9.97 6.08 -3.57
CA ILE A 77 -10.87 5.70 -2.48
C ILE A 77 -12.30 6.22 -2.71
N HIS A 78 -12.44 7.45 -3.21
CA HIS A 78 -13.75 8.03 -3.46
C HIS A 78 -14.54 7.29 -4.55
N GLY A 79 -13.85 6.81 -5.60
CA GLY A 79 -14.48 6.06 -6.70
C GLY A 79 -14.82 4.60 -6.40
N LEU A 80 -14.47 4.09 -5.22
CA LEU A 80 -14.68 2.66 -4.91
C LEU A 80 -16.12 2.27 -4.61
N LYS A 81 -16.99 3.25 -4.29
CA LYS A 81 -18.37 2.95 -3.91
C LYS A 81 -19.11 2.24 -5.04
N GLU A 82 -18.93 2.71 -6.27
CA GLU A 82 -19.52 2.10 -7.46
C GLU A 82 -18.87 0.74 -7.79
N ASP A 83 -17.61 0.53 -7.39
CA ASP A 83 -16.90 -0.74 -7.63
C ASP A 83 -17.33 -1.86 -6.68
N GLU A 84 -17.81 -1.54 -5.46
CA GLU A 84 -18.45 -2.50 -4.55
C GLU A 84 -19.74 -3.07 -5.19
N GLU A 85 -20.53 -2.23 -5.87
CA GLU A 85 -21.70 -2.68 -6.63
C GLU A 85 -21.31 -3.56 -7.83
N ARG A 86 -20.23 -3.20 -8.55
CA ARG A 86 -19.71 -3.99 -9.67
C ARG A 86 -19.20 -5.36 -9.24
N PHE A 87 -18.62 -5.47 -8.04
CA PHE A 87 -18.25 -6.78 -7.48
C PHE A 87 -19.49 -7.68 -7.32
N SER A 88 -20.59 -7.14 -6.77
CA SER A 88 -21.86 -7.87 -6.64
C SER A 88 -22.45 -8.31 -7.99
N LEU A 89 -22.40 -7.42 -8.99
CA LEU A 89 -22.81 -7.73 -10.36
C LEU A 89 -21.95 -8.86 -10.96
N TYR A 90 -20.64 -8.81 -10.76
CA TYR A 90 -19.72 -9.86 -11.20
C TYR A 90 -20.01 -11.21 -10.55
N THR A 91 -20.20 -11.26 -9.22
CA THR A 91 -20.57 -12.50 -8.51
C THR A 91 -21.88 -13.09 -9.05
N SER A 92 -22.87 -12.23 -9.29
CA SER A 92 -24.15 -12.62 -9.88
C SER A 92 -23.98 -13.15 -11.31
N ALA A 93 -23.13 -12.51 -12.13
CA ALA A 93 -22.81 -12.98 -13.47
C ALA A 93 -22.16 -14.38 -13.46
N VAL A 94 -21.22 -14.63 -12.55
CA VAL A 94 -20.60 -15.96 -12.38
C VAL A 94 -21.66 -17.03 -12.02
N SER A 95 -22.61 -16.71 -11.14
CA SER A 95 -23.72 -17.62 -10.82
C SER A 95 -24.61 -17.94 -12.05
N LEU A 96 -24.90 -16.93 -12.87
CA LEU A 96 -25.64 -17.09 -14.12
C LEU A 96 -24.88 -17.92 -15.16
N ILE A 97 -23.55 -17.75 -15.27
CA ILE A 97 -22.69 -18.60 -16.11
C ILE A 97 -22.80 -20.06 -15.69
N ASN A 98 -22.69 -20.34 -14.38
CA ASN A 98 -22.79 -21.70 -13.84
C ASN A 98 -24.18 -22.32 -14.07
N SER A 99 -25.22 -21.49 -14.15
CA SER A 99 -26.59 -21.89 -14.45
C SER A 99 -26.90 -21.89 -15.96
N LEU A 100 -25.90 -21.72 -16.82
CA LEU A 100 -26.00 -21.63 -18.28
C LEU A 100 -26.94 -20.53 -18.81
N LYS A 101 -27.25 -19.52 -17.97
CA LYS A 101 -28.02 -18.32 -18.36
C LYS A 101 -27.10 -17.28 -19.00
N ILE A 102 -26.43 -17.68 -20.08
CA ILE A 102 -25.28 -16.94 -20.63
C ILE A 102 -25.64 -15.52 -21.10
N LYS A 103 -26.80 -15.33 -21.73
CA LYS A 103 -27.23 -14.00 -22.18
C LYS A 103 -27.46 -13.01 -21.03
N GLU A 104 -27.95 -13.48 -19.89
CA GLU A 104 -28.16 -12.66 -18.70
C GLU A 104 -26.82 -12.34 -18.03
N ALA A 105 -25.90 -13.31 -17.97
CA ALA A 105 -24.55 -13.10 -17.47
C ALA A 105 -23.80 -12.01 -18.26
N ILE A 106 -23.87 -12.04 -19.60
CA ILE A 106 -23.24 -11.03 -20.46
C ILE A 106 -23.76 -9.63 -20.13
N LYS A 107 -25.07 -9.44 -19.92
CA LYS A 107 -25.65 -8.14 -19.55
C LYS A 107 -25.07 -7.60 -18.24
N LEU A 108 -24.86 -8.47 -17.24
CA LEU A 108 -24.25 -8.06 -15.97
C LEU A 108 -22.76 -7.73 -16.16
N LEU A 109 -22.03 -8.54 -16.92
CA LEU A 109 -20.62 -8.30 -17.23
C LEU A 109 -20.42 -7.03 -18.06
N ASP A 110 -21.39 -6.67 -18.92
CA ASP A 110 -21.39 -5.41 -19.67
C ASP A 110 -21.42 -4.19 -18.75
N ARG A 111 -22.20 -4.24 -17.67
CA ARG A 111 -22.19 -3.20 -16.63
C ARG A 111 -20.88 -3.18 -15.83
N CYS A 112 -20.27 -4.34 -15.57
CA CYS A 112 -18.98 -4.38 -14.89
C CYS A 112 -17.88 -3.68 -15.69
N LYS A 113 -17.92 -3.72 -17.03
CA LYS A 113 -16.95 -3.06 -17.93
C LYS A 113 -17.03 -1.53 -17.96
N GLU A 114 -18.01 -0.92 -17.29
CA GLU A 114 -18.07 0.54 -17.16
C GLU A 114 -16.93 1.10 -16.28
N SER A 115 -16.11 0.22 -15.69
CA SER A 115 -14.93 0.52 -14.90
C SER A 115 -13.81 -0.46 -15.25
N ASP A 116 -12.56 -0.06 -14.95
CA ASP A 116 -11.40 -0.96 -15.02
C ASP A 116 -11.30 -1.88 -13.78
N TYR A 117 -12.17 -1.71 -12.79
CA TYR A 117 -12.23 -2.62 -11.65
C TYR A 117 -12.49 -4.04 -12.11
N ASN A 118 -11.69 -4.99 -11.61
CA ASN A 118 -11.87 -6.41 -11.87
C ASN A 118 -11.84 -6.78 -13.36
N CYS A 119 -11.24 -5.93 -14.21
CA CYS A 119 -11.27 -6.06 -15.66
C CYS A 119 -10.68 -7.38 -16.16
N ILE A 120 -9.71 -7.96 -15.44
CA ILE A 120 -9.10 -9.25 -15.76
C ILE A 120 -10.13 -10.38 -15.62
N ASN A 121 -10.83 -10.45 -14.50
CA ASN A 121 -11.79 -11.53 -14.26
C ASN A 121 -13.07 -11.34 -15.06
N VAL A 122 -13.54 -10.09 -15.20
CA VAL A 122 -14.69 -9.75 -16.07
C VAL A 122 -14.41 -10.17 -17.51
N SER A 123 -13.22 -9.87 -18.04
CA SER A 123 -12.85 -10.28 -19.40
C SER A 123 -12.76 -11.81 -19.52
N ASN A 124 -12.14 -12.50 -18.57
CA ASN A 124 -12.11 -13.97 -18.56
C ASN A 124 -13.51 -14.60 -18.50
N ALA A 125 -14.44 -14.02 -17.73
CA ALA A 125 -15.83 -14.47 -17.67
C ALA A 125 -16.57 -14.24 -19.00
N LEU A 126 -16.34 -13.09 -19.66
CA LEU A 126 -16.88 -12.81 -20.99
C LEU A 126 -16.36 -13.80 -22.03
N VAL A 127 -15.07 -14.17 -21.98
CA VAL A 127 -14.51 -15.23 -22.85
C VAL A 127 -15.29 -16.53 -22.68
N ALA A 128 -15.56 -16.95 -21.44
CA ALA A 128 -16.33 -18.16 -21.17
C ALA A 128 -17.77 -18.07 -21.73
N CYS A 129 -18.41 -16.91 -21.59
CA CYS A 129 -19.73 -16.65 -22.16
C CYS A 129 -19.71 -16.75 -23.69
N PHE A 130 -18.77 -16.06 -24.35
CA PHE A 130 -18.68 -16.01 -25.81
C PHE A 130 -18.35 -17.37 -26.43
N ILE A 131 -17.49 -18.16 -25.78
CA ILE A 131 -17.25 -19.56 -26.19
C ILE A 131 -18.54 -20.38 -26.11
N ASN A 132 -19.34 -20.24 -25.05
CA ASN A 132 -20.60 -20.99 -24.88
C ASN A 132 -21.63 -20.68 -25.97
N ILE A 133 -21.65 -19.45 -26.49
CA ILE A 133 -22.58 -19.05 -27.56
C ILE A 133 -21.94 -19.10 -28.96
N GLY A 134 -20.74 -19.65 -29.10
CA GLY A 134 -20.04 -19.82 -30.38
C GLY A 134 -19.51 -18.53 -31.02
N GLN A 135 -19.43 -17.43 -30.28
CA GLN A 135 -18.90 -16.15 -30.76
C GLN A 135 -17.39 -16.06 -30.52
N TYR A 136 -16.62 -16.82 -31.30
CA TYR A 136 -15.18 -16.96 -31.05
C TYR A 136 -14.37 -15.70 -31.29
N GLU A 137 -14.78 -14.83 -32.23
CA GLU A 137 -14.11 -13.55 -32.49
C GLU A 137 -14.17 -12.63 -31.26
N ASN A 138 -15.34 -12.53 -30.63
CA ASN A 138 -15.52 -11.80 -29.38
C ASN A 138 -14.69 -12.43 -28.26
N ALA A 139 -14.65 -13.76 -28.17
CA ALA A 139 -13.82 -14.44 -27.19
C ALA A 139 -12.33 -14.11 -27.38
N VAL A 140 -11.82 -14.08 -28.62
CA VAL A 140 -10.44 -13.70 -28.92
C VAL A 140 -10.14 -12.27 -28.46
N GLU A 141 -11.05 -11.32 -28.70
CA GLU A 141 -10.88 -9.93 -28.26
C GLU A 141 -10.64 -9.84 -26.74
N TYR A 142 -11.48 -10.51 -25.94
CA TYR A 142 -11.34 -10.46 -24.48
C TYR A 142 -10.16 -11.29 -23.96
N VAL A 143 -9.75 -12.36 -24.64
CA VAL A 143 -8.48 -13.04 -24.33
C VAL A 143 -7.30 -12.08 -24.53
N ASN A 144 -7.29 -11.33 -25.64
CA ASN A 144 -6.24 -10.34 -25.92
C ASN A 144 -6.21 -9.23 -24.87
N LYS A 145 -7.37 -8.69 -24.46
CA LYS A 145 -7.45 -7.71 -23.37
C LYS A 145 -6.76 -8.20 -22.09
N VAL A 146 -6.98 -9.45 -21.70
CA VAL A 146 -6.31 -10.02 -20.51
C VAL A 146 -4.82 -10.23 -20.78
N LEU A 147 -4.42 -10.80 -21.91
CA LEU A 147 -3.00 -11.13 -22.19
C LEU A 147 -2.12 -9.91 -22.48
N GLU A 148 -2.73 -8.80 -22.88
CA GLU A 148 -2.09 -7.49 -22.99
C GLU A 148 -1.85 -6.86 -21.60
N LEU A 149 -2.72 -7.12 -20.61
CA LEU A 149 -2.54 -6.67 -19.21
C LEU A 149 -1.65 -7.61 -18.38
N ASP A 150 -1.91 -8.92 -18.46
CA ASP A 150 -1.25 -10.00 -17.75
C ASP A 150 -0.99 -11.16 -18.71
N CYS A 151 0.22 -11.17 -19.29
CA CYS A 151 0.60 -12.15 -20.30
C CYS A 151 0.79 -13.56 -19.73
N LYS A 152 0.86 -13.67 -18.39
CA LYS A 152 0.99 -14.91 -17.61
C LYS A 152 -0.32 -15.39 -17.02
N ASN A 153 -1.42 -14.66 -17.18
CA ASN A 153 -2.73 -15.04 -16.67
C ASN A 153 -3.11 -16.47 -17.08
N GLU A 154 -3.28 -17.36 -16.10
CA GLU A 154 -3.47 -18.79 -16.36
C GLU A 154 -4.78 -19.08 -17.10
N ILE A 155 -5.86 -18.40 -16.71
CA ILE A 155 -7.20 -18.57 -17.28
C ILE A 155 -7.20 -18.11 -18.75
N ALA A 156 -6.67 -16.92 -19.03
CA ALA A 156 -6.60 -16.41 -20.39
C ALA A 156 -5.71 -17.30 -21.29
N ASN A 157 -4.57 -17.79 -20.79
CA ASN A 157 -3.72 -18.72 -21.52
C ASN A 157 -4.42 -20.07 -21.79
N LYS A 158 -5.24 -20.58 -20.85
CA LYS A 158 -6.05 -21.79 -21.05
C LYS A 158 -7.12 -21.57 -22.11
N ASN A 159 -7.83 -20.44 -22.04
CA ASN A 159 -8.85 -20.07 -23.02
C ASN A 159 -8.26 -19.88 -24.42
N MET A 160 -7.12 -19.20 -24.54
CA MET A 160 -6.35 -19.09 -25.78
C MET A 160 -6.05 -20.47 -26.38
N LYS A 161 -5.49 -21.39 -25.58
CA LYS A 161 -5.19 -22.76 -26.05
C LYS A 161 -6.45 -23.50 -26.52
N SER A 162 -7.57 -23.32 -25.81
CA SER A 162 -8.86 -23.90 -26.19
C SER A 162 -9.35 -23.36 -27.54
N LEU A 163 -9.32 -22.03 -27.73
CA LEU A 163 -9.72 -21.40 -28.99
C LEU A 163 -8.83 -21.84 -30.16
N VAL A 164 -7.52 -21.95 -29.94
CA VAL A 164 -6.59 -22.47 -30.96
C VAL A 164 -6.93 -23.92 -31.34
N LYS A 165 -7.27 -24.77 -30.36
CA LYS A 165 -7.70 -26.15 -30.62
C LYS A 165 -8.99 -26.20 -31.45
N ASN A 166 -9.86 -25.19 -31.33
CA ASN A 166 -11.10 -25.05 -32.10
C ASN A 166 -10.91 -24.31 -33.44
N GLY A 167 -9.68 -24.18 -33.94
CA GLY A 167 -9.39 -23.69 -35.29
C GLY A 167 -9.00 -22.22 -35.38
N ILE A 168 -8.97 -21.48 -34.27
CA ILE A 168 -8.49 -20.09 -34.27
C ILE A 168 -6.97 -20.05 -34.45
N SER A 169 -6.49 -19.22 -35.38
CA SER A 169 -5.06 -19.03 -35.61
C SER A 169 -4.37 -18.46 -34.38
N ARG A 170 -3.20 -19.01 -34.03
CA ARG A 170 -2.37 -18.47 -32.93
C ARG A 170 -1.96 -17.01 -33.15
N LYS A 171 -1.92 -16.54 -34.41
CA LYS A 171 -1.55 -15.17 -34.77
C LYS A 171 -2.59 -14.12 -34.33
N GLU A 172 -3.83 -14.53 -34.06
CA GLU A 172 -4.88 -13.64 -33.56
C GLU A 172 -4.62 -13.18 -32.13
N PHE A 173 -3.75 -13.90 -31.39
CA PHE A 173 -3.50 -13.61 -30.00
C PHE A 173 -2.32 -12.66 -29.80
N LYS A 174 -2.58 -11.55 -29.12
CA LYS A 174 -1.61 -10.51 -28.79
C LYS A 174 -1.27 -10.61 -27.31
N LYS A 175 0.03 -10.52 -27.00
CA LYS A 175 0.54 -10.46 -25.64
C LYS A 175 1.21 -9.13 -25.40
N ALA A 176 1.28 -8.73 -24.13
CA ALA A 176 2.07 -7.58 -23.71
C ALA A 176 3.49 -7.63 -24.30
N SER A 177 3.99 -6.47 -24.73
CA SER A 177 5.33 -6.31 -25.29
C SER A 177 5.83 -4.89 -25.00
N HIS A 178 7.07 -4.80 -24.50
CA HIS A 178 7.75 -3.56 -24.13
C HIS A 178 7.73 -2.47 -25.24
N ASN A 179 7.68 -2.88 -26.51
CA ASN A 179 7.68 -1.96 -27.66
C ASN A 179 6.27 -1.49 -28.09
N ASN A 180 5.20 -1.98 -27.46
CA ASN A 180 3.83 -1.63 -27.83
C ASN A 180 3.37 -0.44 -26.99
N THR A 181 3.70 0.76 -27.47
CA THR A 181 3.48 2.10 -26.85
C THR A 181 2.04 2.45 -26.47
N LYS A 182 1.05 1.57 -26.70
CA LYS A 182 -0.36 1.79 -26.39
C LYS A 182 -0.69 1.75 -24.89
N PHE A 183 0.14 1.09 -24.07
CA PHE A 183 -0.01 1.06 -22.61
C PHE A 183 0.33 2.39 -21.91
N LEU A 184 0.92 3.36 -22.62
CA LEU A 184 1.10 4.71 -22.08
C LEU A 184 -0.26 5.38 -21.78
N LEU A 185 -1.32 5.13 -22.55
CA LEU A 185 -2.53 5.94 -22.48
C LEU A 185 -3.42 5.64 -21.27
N ALA A 186 -3.46 4.41 -20.76
CA ALA A 186 -4.24 4.06 -19.57
C ALA A 186 -3.63 4.64 -18.27
N LEU A 187 -2.31 4.85 -18.22
CA LEU A 187 -1.63 5.55 -17.13
C LEU A 187 -1.64 7.08 -17.32
N VAL A 188 -1.60 7.56 -18.56
CA VAL A 188 -1.57 9.01 -18.88
C VAL A 188 -2.91 9.68 -18.56
N SER A 189 -4.07 9.03 -18.70
CA SER A 189 -5.36 9.57 -18.25
C SER A 189 -5.44 9.73 -16.71
N ILE A 190 -4.80 8.84 -15.97
CA ILE A 190 -4.66 8.90 -14.50
C ILE A 190 -3.67 10.00 -14.07
N VAL A 191 -2.57 10.17 -14.80
CA VAL A 191 -1.55 11.20 -14.53
C VAL A 191 -1.97 12.61 -15.00
N LEU A 192 -2.80 12.75 -16.04
CA LEU A 192 -3.35 14.05 -16.47
C LEU A 192 -4.29 14.67 -15.42
N LEU A 193 -4.98 13.85 -14.63
CA LEU A 193 -5.75 14.32 -13.47
C LEU A 193 -4.84 14.84 -12.33
N CYS A 194 -3.55 14.50 -12.34
CA CYS A 194 -2.55 15.01 -11.40
C CYS A 194 -1.97 16.35 -11.86
N THR A 195 -1.74 16.55 -13.17
CA THR A 195 -1.18 17.80 -13.69
C THR A 195 -2.17 18.96 -13.66
N ILE A 196 -3.46 18.73 -13.94
CA ILE A 196 -4.50 19.76 -13.79
C ILE A 196 -4.66 20.18 -12.32
N GLY A 197 -4.49 19.23 -11.38
CA GLY A 197 -4.49 19.53 -9.94
C GLY A 197 -3.27 20.34 -9.47
N VAL A 198 -2.10 20.12 -10.09
CA VAL A 198 -0.87 20.88 -9.79
C VAL A 198 -0.92 22.29 -10.41
N LEU A 199 -1.45 22.43 -11.64
CA LEU A 199 -1.67 23.75 -12.27
C LEU A 199 -2.75 24.56 -11.55
N GLY A 200 -3.87 23.91 -11.17
CA GLY A 200 -4.91 24.52 -10.36
C GLY A 200 -4.45 24.89 -8.94
N ARG A 201 -3.56 24.08 -8.34
CA ARG A 201 -2.90 24.44 -7.06
C ARG A 201 -1.97 25.64 -7.21
N ASN A 202 -1.24 25.81 -8.30
CA ASN A 202 -0.39 26.99 -8.50
C ASN A 202 -1.20 28.27 -8.70
N GLU A 203 -2.34 28.21 -9.42
CA GLU A 203 -3.23 29.38 -9.53
C GLU A 203 -3.93 29.71 -8.21
N ILE A 204 -4.39 28.70 -7.46
CA ILE A 204 -5.00 28.91 -6.14
C ILE A 204 -3.97 29.41 -5.13
N LYS A 205 -2.74 28.87 -5.14
CA LYS A 205 -1.64 29.32 -4.29
C LYS A 205 -1.23 30.76 -4.63
N ASN A 206 -1.19 31.13 -5.91
CA ASN A 206 -0.94 32.52 -6.33
C ASN A 206 -2.08 33.47 -5.95
N ARG A 207 -3.35 33.03 -6.02
CA ARG A 207 -4.50 33.81 -5.53
C ARG A 207 -4.50 33.96 -4.00
N ILE A 208 -4.14 32.92 -3.26
CA ILE A 208 -4.04 32.94 -1.79
C ILE A 208 -2.83 33.78 -1.33
N ILE A 209 -1.69 33.71 -2.03
CA ILE A 209 -0.51 34.53 -1.72
C ILE A 209 -0.79 36.02 -2.01
N ASN A 210 -1.49 36.34 -3.11
CA ASN A 210 -1.86 37.72 -3.42
C ASN A 210 -2.93 38.28 -2.47
N ASN A 211 -3.95 37.48 -2.11
CA ASN A 211 -4.93 37.89 -1.11
C ASN A 211 -4.36 37.92 0.33
N GLY A 212 -3.35 37.09 0.61
CA GLY A 212 -2.62 37.06 1.87
C GLY A 212 -1.68 38.24 2.06
N LYS A 213 -1.02 38.72 1.00
CA LYS A 213 -0.20 39.95 1.02
C LYS A 213 -1.03 41.20 1.30
N ASN A 214 -2.20 41.33 0.65
CA ASN A 214 -3.09 42.47 0.87
C ASN A 214 -3.65 42.54 2.30
N ASN A 215 -3.80 41.39 2.97
CA ASN A 215 -4.26 41.32 4.35
C ASN A 215 -3.12 41.40 5.39
N LEU A 216 -1.88 41.12 5.00
CA LEU A 216 -0.70 41.22 5.88
C LEU A 216 -0.20 42.67 6.00
N GLU A 217 -0.29 43.47 4.94
CA GLU A 217 0.03 44.91 4.96
C GLU A 217 -0.97 45.73 5.81
N ALA A 218 -2.20 45.23 5.99
CA ALA A 218 -3.20 45.83 6.88
C ALA A 218 -2.99 45.49 8.36
N PHE A 219 -2.29 44.38 8.68
CA PHE A 219 -2.09 43.89 10.05
C PHE A 219 -0.73 44.28 10.65
N THR A 220 0.27 44.60 9.82
CA THR A 220 1.63 44.98 10.26
C THR A 220 1.76 46.42 10.76
N ASN A 221 0.75 47.28 10.55
CA ASN A 221 0.76 48.68 11.01
C ASN A 221 0.21 48.91 12.41
N MET A 222 -0.13 47.88 13.19
CA MET A 222 -0.79 48.07 14.49
C MET A 222 -0.03 47.66 15.74
N ASN A 223 1.19 47.12 15.69
CA ASN A 223 1.98 46.88 16.92
C ASN A 223 3.49 46.83 16.66
N LEU A 224 4.14 48.01 16.66
CA LEU A 224 5.57 48.16 16.93
C LEU A 224 5.70 48.54 18.42
N THR A 225 6.41 47.73 19.21
CA THR A 225 7.51 48.19 20.10
C THR A 225 8.14 47.06 20.93
N LYS A 226 9.48 47.12 21.00
CA LYS A 226 10.42 46.60 22.04
C LYS A 226 11.02 45.18 21.95
N SER A 227 12.06 45.10 21.10
CA SER A 227 13.48 44.72 21.37
C SER A 227 13.94 43.82 22.56
N ILE A 228 14.61 42.70 22.17
CA ILE A 228 15.97 42.19 22.55
C ILE A 228 16.18 41.56 23.97
N PRO A 229 17.11 40.58 24.23
CA PRO A 229 17.92 39.66 23.40
C PRO A 229 17.86 38.15 23.80
N THR A 230 18.42 37.36 22.88
CA THR A 230 19.01 36.01 23.00
C THR A 230 19.97 35.81 24.18
N ASN A 231 20.00 34.60 24.76
CA ASN A 231 21.22 34.02 25.30
C ASN A 231 21.25 32.49 25.17
N THR A 232 22.34 32.02 24.58
CA THR A 232 22.85 30.65 24.47
C THR A 232 23.37 30.14 25.81
N ILE A 233 23.08 28.89 26.17
CA ILE A 233 23.98 28.10 27.04
C ILE A 233 24.06 26.66 26.51
N ASP A 234 25.29 26.32 26.17
CA ASP A 234 25.87 25.03 25.87
C ASP A 234 26.42 24.45 27.19
N VAL A 235 26.01 23.24 27.62
CA VAL A 235 26.82 22.40 28.53
C VAL A 235 26.53 20.91 28.27
N SER A 236 27.63 20.21 28.09
CA SER A 236 27.91 18.79 27.93
C SER A 236 27.74 17.89 29.17
N LYS A 237 27.52 16.58 28.90
CA LYS A 237 28.06 15.38 29.57
C LYS A 237 27.75 15.13 31.07
N ASP A 238 27.15 13.98 31.40
CA ASP A 238 27.89 12.74 31.73
C ASP A 238 26.98 11.54 32.10
N THR A 239 27.41 10.39 31.59
CA THR A 239 27.33 8.97 32.01
C THR A 239 26.50 8.53 33.23
N LYS A 240 25.78 7.40 33.08
CA LYS A 240 26.14 6.09 33.71
C LYS A 240 25.24 4.93 33.27
N GLU A 241 25.91 3.83 32.92
CA GLU A 241 25.37 2.48 32.75
C GLU A 241 24.87 1.90 34.08
N GLU A 242 23.77 1.14 34.04
CA GLU A 242 23.55 0.03 34.96
C GLU A 242 23.14 -1.23 34.17
N THR A 243 23.90 -2.28 34.41
CA THR A 243 23.66 -3.65 33.98
C THR A 243 22.69 -4.32 34.95
N LEU A 244 21.85 -5.25 34.47
CA LEU A 244 21.72 -6.59 35.09
C LEU A 244 20.78 -7.56 34.31
N LYS A 245 21.36 -8.74 34.06
CA LYS A 245 20.78 -10.11 34.09
C LYS A 245 19.83 -10.59 32.99
N LYS A 246 20.49 -11.28 32.03
CA LYS A 246 20.04 -12.52 31.36
C LYS A 246 19.18 -13.41 32.26
N VAL A 247 17.97 -13.72 31.80
CA VAL A 247 17.30 -14.99 32.11
C VAL A 247 17.13 -15.73 30.80
N THR A 248 17.94 -16.78 30.64
CA THR A 248 17.81 -17.80 29.61
C THR A 248 16.71 -18.79 29.98
N THR A 249 15.73 -18.95 29.10
CA THR A 249 15.02 -20.23 28.94
C THR A 249 15.17 -20.67 27.49
N LYS A 250 15.70 -21.89 27.35
CA LYS A 250 16.00 -22.57 26.11
C LYS A 250 14.70 -22.98 25.42
N THR A 251 14.58 -22.65 24.14
CA THR A 251 13.96 -23.54 23.15
C THR A 251 14.84 -23.51 21.91
N GLU A 252 15.33 -24.70 21.56
CA GLU A 252 16.22 -24.95 20.44
C GLU A 252 15.45 -24.80 19.12
N SER A 253 15.99 -23.99 18.22
CA SER A 253 15.87 -24.25 16.78
C SER A 253 17.14 -23.79 16.10
N ASN A 254 18.05 -24.73 15.87
CA ASN A 254 19.20 -24.55 15.00
C ASN A 254 18.71 -24.31 13.56
N ILE A 255 18.62 -23.06 13.14
CA ILE A 255 18.57 -22.70 11.72
C ILE A 255 19.87 -21.99 11.42
N THR A 256 20.72 -22.69 10.67
CA THR A 256 22.03 -22.24 10.21
C THR A 256 21.90 -20.97 9.37
N LYS A 257 22.74 -19.97 9.70
CA LYS A 257 22.96 -18.74 8.93
C LYS A 257 23.47 -19.07 7.53
N ASN A 258 22.57 -19.23 6.56
CA ASN A 258 22.90 -19.23 5.14
C ASN A 258 21.80 -18.48 4.40
N ASN A 259 22.12 -17.33 3.81
CA ASN A 259 21.20 -16.54 2.98
C ASN A 259 20.94 -17.26 1.65
N THR A 260 20.07 -18.28 1.66
CA THR A 260 19.66 -18.99 0.45
C THR A 260 18.38 -18.39 -0.14
N PRO A 261 18.21 -18.40 -1.48
CA PRO A 261 17.00 -17.91 -2.15
C PRO A 261 15.68 -18.55 -1.68
N GLU A 262 15.73 -19.72 -1.06
CA GLU A 262 14.57 -20.41 -0.49
C GLU A 262 14.12 -19.79 0.84
N ILE A 263 15.08 -19.33 1.65
CA ILE A 263 14.82 -18.61 2.91
C ILE A 263 14.15 -17.27 2.61
N ASP A 264 14.63 -16.55 1.58
CA ASP A 264 14.04 -15.28 1.14
C ASP A 264 12.61 -15.45 0.59
N LYS A 265 12.32 -16.58 -0.06
CA LYS A 265 10.95 -16.94 -0.48
C LYS A 265 10.06 -17.24 0.72
N GLY A 266 10.57 -17.96 1.72
CA GLY A 266 9.83 -18.32 2.94
C GLY A 266 9.42 -17.11 3.77
N ILE A 267 10.37 -16.22 4.10
CA ILE A 267 10.07 -15.00 4.85
C ILE A 267 9.07 -14.11 4.09
N LYS A 268 9.25 -13.96 2.77
CA LYS A 268 8.37 -13.15 1.93
C LYS A 268 6.94 -13.74 1.90
N TYR A 269 6.82 -15.06 1.78
CA TYR A 269 5.52 -15.75 1.82
C TYR A 269 4.77 -15.46 3.11
N TYR A 270 5.41 -15.67 4.26
CA TYR A 270 4.78 -15.43 5.56
C TYR A 270 4.48 -13.95 5.80
N TYR A 271 5.37 -13.05 5.40
CA TYR A 271 5.15 -11.62 5.50
C TYR A 271 3.95 -11.14 4.66
N ILE A 272 3.85 -11.58 3.40
CA ILE A 272 2.71 -11.24 2.53
C ILE A 272 1.41 -11.79 3.11
N ASN A 273 1.38 -13.08 3.49
CA ASN A 273 0.18 -13.66 4.09
C ASN A 273 -0.20 -12.98 5.40
N GLY A 274 0.77 -12.56 6.22
CA GLY A 274 0.50 -11.81 7.44
C GLY A 274 -0.18 -10.47 7.14
N LYS A 275 0.29 -9.74 6.13
CA LYS A 275 -0.32 -8.48 5.70
C LYS A 275 -1.71 -8.68 5.11
N ASP A 276 -1.91 -9.72 4.30
CA ASP A 276 -3.21 -10.03 3.73
C ASP A 276 -4.21 -10.38 4.85
N GLU A 277 -3.81 -11.22 5.81
CA GLU A 277 -4.67 -11.55 6.95
C GLU A 277 -4.98 -10.32 7.84
N LEU A 278 -4.01 -9.41 8.03
CA LEU A 278 -4.19 -8.21 8.85
C LEU A 278 -5.05 -7.14 8.15
N LEU A 279 -4.72 -6.81 6.91
CA LEU A 279 -5.25 -5.64 6.20
C LEU A 279 -6.51 -5.97 5.39
N VAL A 280 -6.62 -7.21 4.90
CA VAL A 280 -7.69 -7.65 3.99
C VAL A 280 -8.71 -8.49 4.73
N ASN A 281 -8.29 -9.65 5.25
CA ASN A 281 -9.21 -10.60 5.87
C ASN A 281 -9.61 -10.20 7.30
N ARG A 282 -8.87 -9.27 7.91
CA ARG A 282 -9.01 -8.85 9.32
C ARG A 282 -8.94 -10.02 10.31
N ASN A 283 -8.19 -11.07 9.97
CA ASN A 283 -7.94 -12.22 10.82
C ASN A 283 -6.66 -12.00 11.62
N ILE A 284 -6.80 -11.34 12.77
CA ILE A 284 -5.67 -10.91 13.60
C ILE A 284 -4.82 -12.09 14.10
N GLU A 285 -5.46 -13.21 14.47
CA GLU A 285 -4.75 -14.40 14.95
C GLU A 285 -3.87 -15.00 13.85
N LYS A 286 -4.40 -15.14 12.63
CA LYS A 286 -3.61 -15.64 11.50
C LYS A 286 -2.53 -14.66 11.06
N ALA A 287 -2.79 -13.36 11.15
CA ALA A 287 -1.78 -12.34 10.89
C ALA A 287 -0.60 -12.51 11.85
N ILE A 288 -0.87 -12.61 13.15
CA ILE A 288 0.15 -12.85 14.19
C ILE A 288 0.92 -14.15 13.94
N ASP A 289 0.23 -15.25 13.61
CA ASP A 289 0.87 -16.53 13.32
C ASP A 289 1.84 -16.42 12.11
N ASN A 290 1.38 -15.83 11.01
CA ASN A 290 2.22 -15.60 9.83
C ASN A 290 3.39 -14.66 10.13
N PHE A 291 3.17 -13.54 10.81
CA PHE A 291 4.25 -12.63 11.16
C PHE A 291 5.26 -13.24 12.13
N ASN A 292 4.83 -14.08 13.08
CA ASN A 292 5.75 -14.81 13.96
C ASN A 292 6.60 -15.81 13.17
N LYS A 293 6.03 -16.50 12.18
CA LYS A 293 6.80 -17.36 11.26
C LYS A 293 7.81 -16.55 10.46
N ALA A 294 7.43 -15.37 9.96
CA ALA A 294 8.34 -14.46 9.27
C ALA A 294 9.45 -13.92 10.20
N TYR A 295 9.09 -13.58 11.45
CA TYR A 295 10.00 -13.05 12.47
C TYR A 295 11.08 -14.07 12.87
N ALA A 296 10.73 -15.37 12.88
CA ALA A 296 11.66 -16.46 13.17
C ALA A 296 12.85 -16.57 12.19
N TYR A 297 12.77 -15.93 11.01
CA TYR A 297 13.86 -15.89 10.03
C TYR A 297 15.04 -14.97 10.44
N GLY A 298 14.86 -14.10 11.43
CA GLY A 298 15.93 -13.28 12.00
C GLY A 298 16.02 -11.85 11.47
N ASP A 299 16.80 -11.03 12.18
CA ASP A 299 16.88 -9.57 12.02
C ASP A 299 17.84 -9.06 10.96
N ASP A 300 18.55 -9.97 10.29
CA ASP A 300 19.44 -9.69 9.17
C ASP A 300 18.68 -9.51 7.84
N LYS A 301 17.35 -9.66 7.85
CA LYS A 301 16.50 -9.60 6.65
C LYS A 301 15.93 -8.22 6.41
N TYR A 302 15.83 -7.83 5.14
CA TYR A 302 15.30 -6.53 4.74
C TYR A 302 13.82 -6.30 5.14
N LEU A 303 13.04 -7.38 5.31
CA LEU A 303 11.64 -7.32 5.75
C LEU A 303 11.49 -7.23 7.27
N TYR A 304 12.57 -7.43 8.04
CA TYR A 304 12.46 -7.50 9.50
C TYR A 304 11.89 -6.23 10.16
N PRO A 305 12.27 -5.00 9.74
CA PRO A 305 11.65 -3.78 10.28
C PRO A 305 10.12 -3.81 10.11
N ASP A 306 9.63 -4.20 8.93
CA ASP A 306 8.20 -4.29 8.62
C ASP A 306 7.53 -5.38 9.46
N ILE A 307 8.14 -6.55 9.59
CA ILE A 307 7.60 -7.67 10.38
C ILE A 307 7.45 -7.28 11.85
N VAL A 308 8.47 -6.65 12.45
CA VAL A 308 8.41 -6.19 13.84
C VAL A 308 7.32 -5.13 14.01
N TYR A 309 7.23 -4.18 13.07
CA TYR A 309 6.17 -3.18 13.07
C TYR A 309 4.77 -3.82 13.01
N PHE A 310 4.53 -4.72 12.05
CA PHE A 310 3.23 -5.35 11.88
C PHE A 310 2.87 -6.32 13.01
N LEU A 311 3.85 -6.94 13.69
CA LEU A 311 3.58 -7.67 14.94
C LEU A 311 3.06 -6.71 16.01
N GLY A 312 3.72 -5.56 16.20
CA GLY A 312 3.27 -4.54 17.15
C GLY A 312 1.82 -4.08 16.89
N VAL A 313 1.49 -3.82 15.62
CA VAL A 313 0.13 -3.44 15.18
C VAL A 313 -0.86 -4.58 15.38
N SER A 314 -0.49 -5.82 15.06
CA SER A 314 -1.40 -6.96 15.18
C SER A 314 -1.74 -7.25 16.64
N TYR A 315 -0.76 -7.19 17.55
CA TYR A 315 -1.00 -7.32 18.98
C TYR A 315 -1.81 -6.13 19.56
N GLU A 316 -1.59 -4.91 19.05
CA GLU A 316 -2.43 -3.75 19.39
C GLU A 316 -3.90 -4.02 19.05
N GLN A 317 -4.18 -4.50 17.83
CA GLN A 317 -5.54 -4.84 17.38
C GLN A 317 -6.16 -6.02 18.14
N LYS A 318 -5.33 -6.93 18.66
CA LYS A 318 -5.74 -8.01 19.56
C LYS A 318 -6.00 -7.53 21.00
N ASN A 319 -5.73 -6.25 21.31
CA ASN A 319 -5.75 -5.67 22.65
C ASN A 319 -4.72 -6.30 23.62
N ASP A 320 -3.67 -6.91 23.08
CA ASP A 320 -2.51 -7.40 23.84
C ASP A 320 -1.43 -6.31 23.87
N ILE A 321 -1.62 -5.39 24.79
CA ILE A 321 -0.81 -4.17 24.88
C ILE A 321 0.64 -4.47 25.31
N GLU A 322 0.86 -5.53 26.07
CA GLU A 322 2.20 -5.92 26.50
C GLU A 322 3.05 -6.38 25.31
N ASN A 323 2.52 -7.30 24.48
CA ASN A 323 3.23 -7.73 23.28
C ASN A 323 3.32 -6.62 22.23
N SER A 324 2.27 -5.81 22.08
CA SER A 324 2.32 -4.65 21.18
C SER A 324 3.48 -3.71 21.55
N TYR A 325 3.57 -3.32 22.84
CA TYR A 325 4.65 -2.47 23.34
C TYR A 325 6.02 -3.10 23.15
N LYS A 326 6.16 -4.41 23.41
CA LYS A 326 7.40 -5.15 23.20
C LYS A 326 7.92 -5.00 21.77
N PHE A 327 7.09 -5.23 20.76
CA PHE A 327 7.51 -5.13 19.36
C PHE A 327 7.73 -3.69 18.90
N TYR A 328 6.90 -2.74 19.37
CA TYR A 328 7.15 -1.31 19.12
C TYR A 328 8.48 -0.83 19.71
N ARG A 329 8.80 -1.23 20.94
CA ARG A 329 10.08 -0.93 21.57
C ARG A 329 11.25 -1.55 20.82
N GLU A 330 11.11 -2.79 20.37
CA GLU A 330 12.12 -3.45 19.55
C GLU A 330 12.38 -2.67 18.25
N TYR A 331 11.32 -2.25 17.54
CA TYR A 331 11.45 -1.46 16.34
C TYR A 331 12.21 -0.16 16.60
N MET A 332 11.77 0.66 17.56
CA MET A 332 12.39 1.96 17.85
C MET A 332 13.85 1.81 18.30
N THR A 333 14.19 0.71 18.98
CA THR A 333 15.57 0.43 19.41
C THR A 333 16.47 0.06 18.23
N LYS A 334 15.99 -0.81 17.32
CA LYS A 334 16.79 -1.32 16.20
C LYS A 334 16.81 -0.37 14.99
N TYR A 335 15.74 0.39 14.79
CA TYR A 335 15.50 1.21 13.61
C TYR A 335 15.13 2.65 13.99
N PRO A 336 15.99 3.35 14.76
CA PRO A 336 15.74 4.75 15.10
C PRO A 336 15.66 5.58 13.82
N LYS A 337 14.69 6.48 13.75
CA LYS A 337 14.32 7.28 12.57
C LYS A 337 13.91 6.43 11.36
N GLY A 338 13.51 5.19 11.60
CA GLY A 338 12.98 4.28 10.61
C GLY A 338 11.59 4.70 10.10
N ASN A 339 11.17 4.08 9.00
CA ASN A 339 9.93 4.41 8.28
C ASN A 339 8.67 4.46 9.16
N TYR A 340 8.60 3.65 10.23
CA TYR A 340 7.43 3.54 11.10
C TYR A 340 7.59 4.24 12.45
N GLU A 341 8.74 4.85 12.79
CA GLU A 341 8.97 5.34 14.16
C GLU A 341 7.96 6.44 14.56
N ALA A 342 7.71 7.42 13.70
CA ALA A 342 6.72 8.46 13.98
C ALA A 342 5.30 7.90 14.18
N GLU A 343 4.94 6.84 13.44
CA GLU A 343 3.65 6.17 13.59
C GLU A 343 3.58 5.38 14.89
N ILE A 344 4.64 4.64 15.22
CA ILE A 344 4.74 3.87 16.46
C ILE A 344 4.62 4.81 17.66
N LEU A 345 5.34 5.93 17.67
CA LEU A 345 5.23 6.94 18.72
C LEU A 345 3.78 7.42 18.86
N TYR A 346 3.10 7.69 17.74
CA TYR A 346 1.71 8.16 17.75
C TYR A 346 0.73 7.09 18.26
N ARG A 347 0.95 5.82 17.92
CA ARG A 347 0.19 4.68 18.46
C ARG A 347 0.40 4.56 19.97
N LEU A 348 1.63 4.69 20.44
CA LEU A 348 1.96 4.68 21.87
C LEU A 348 1.30 5.84 22.63
N VAL A 349 1.24 7.05 22.05
CA VAL A 349 0.46 8.17 22.60
C VAL A 349 -1.00 7.74 22.80
N ASN A 350 -1.62 7.10 21.79
CA ASN A 350 -3.01 6.67 21.88
C ASN A 350 -3.24 5.51 22.86
N ILE A 351 -2.28 4.61 23.02
CA ILE A 351 -2.34 3.51 23.98
C ILE A 351 -2.27 4.05 25.42
N TYR A 352 -1.40 5.03 25.68
CA TYR A 352 -1.10 5.51 27.03
C TYR A 352 -1.88 6.75 27.46
N LYS A 353 -2.51 7.52 26.56
CA LYS A 353 -3.18 8.80 26.90
C LYS A 353 -4.18 8.72 28.07
N ASP A 354 -4.80 7.58 28.27
CA ASP A 354 -5.79 7.34 29.34
C ASP A 354 -5.29 6.36 30.41
N LYS A 355 -4.11 5.76 30.22
CA LYS A 355 -3.51 4.76 31.13
C LYS A 355 -2.33 5.32 31.93
N ASP A 356 -1.48 6.11 31.27
CA ASP A 356 -0.28 6.72 31.83
C ASP A 356 0.01 8.02 31.04
N LEU A 357 -0.54 9.13 31.53
CA LEU A 357 -0.45 10.42 30.85
C LEU A 357 1.02 10.89 30.71
N ASN A 358 1.89 10.55 31.66
CA ASN A 358 3.29 10.96 31.60
C ASN A 358 4.00 10.26 30.44
N LYS A 359 3.83 8.94 30.29
CA LYS A 359 4.35 8.22 29.11
C LYS A 359 3.77 8.75 27.80
N ALA A 360 2.47 9.03 27.77
CA ALA A 360 1.85 9.60 26.58
C ALA A 360 2.46 10.95 26.21
N LYS A 361 2.76 11.81 27.19
CA LYS A 361 3.46 13.09 26.99
C LYS A 361 4.89 12.91 26.49
N GLU A 362 5.62 11.94 27.02
CA GLU A 362 6.99 11.63 26.56
C GLU A 362 7.01 11.30 25.06
N TYR A 363 6.15 10.36 24.62
CA TYR A 363 6.06 10.01 23.19
C TYR A 363 5.56 11.19 22.33
N ALA A 364 4.57 11.94 22.82
CA ALA A 364 4.04 13.11 22.14
C ALA A 364 5.11 14.20 21.93
N ALA A 365 5.96 14.42 22.93
CA ALA A 365 7.06 15.37 22.85
C ALA A 365 8.09 14.97 21.78
N VAL A 366 8.43 13.68 21.66
CA VAL A 366 9.32 13.20 20.59
C VAL A 366 8.72 13.48 19.21
N ILE A 367 7.42 13.25 19.02
CA ILE A 367 6.75 13.58 17.74
C ILE A 367 6.82 15.08 17.46
N ALA A 368 6.49 15.92 18.45
CA ALA A 368 6.47 17.36 18.28
C ALA A 368 7.86 17.96 17.99
N ASN A 369 8.92 17.38 18.55
CA ASN A 369 10.29 17.90 18.43
C ASN A 369 11.06 17.32 17.24
N GLU A 370 10.95 16.00 16.98
CA GLU A 370 11.76 15.32 15.96
C GLU A 370 11.02 15.07 14.66
N TYR A 371 9.69 15.09 14.70
CA TYR A 371 8.81 14.76 13.57
C TYR A 371 7.87 15.91 13.23
N THR A 372 8.41 17.14 13.19
CA THR A 372 7.63 18.39 13.03
C THR A 372 6.74 18.39 11.79
N ASP A 373 7.24 17.83 10.68
CA ASP A 373 6.56 17.78 9.37
C ASP A 373 5.76 16.49 9.17
N SER A 374 5.70 15.62 10.17
CA SER A 374 4.93 14.38 10.11
C SER A 374 3.44 14.66 10.32
N GLN A 375 2.59 13.95 9.59
CA GLN A 375 1.13 13.96 9.82
C GLN A 375 0.74 13.57 11.26
N TYR A 376 1.63 12.89 11.98
CA TYR A 376 1.43 12.52 13.38
C TYR A 376 1.60 13.70 14.35
N ASN A 377 2.26 14.80 13.94
CA ASN A 377 2.33 16.04 14.72
C ASN A 377 1.03 16.86 14.59
N ASN A 378 -0.07 16.27 15.03
CA ASN A 378 -1.42 16.78 14.85
C ASN A 378 -2.05 17.32 16.16
N SER A 379 -3.33 17.66 16.11
CA SER A 379 -4.07 18.21 17.25
C SER A 379 -4.11 17.28 18.46
N ILE A 380 -4.11 15.96 18.26
CA ILE A 380 -4.11 14.98 19.36
C ILE A 380 -2.80 15.08 20.14
N VAL A 381 -1.65 15.06 19.43
CA VAL A 381 -0.33 15.20 20.07
C VAL A 381 -0.21 16.52 20.83
N LYS A 382 -0.63 17.64 20.22
CA LYS A 382 -0.64 18.96 20.87
C LYS A 382 -1.54 19.00 22.11
N THR A 383 -2.67 18.30 22.07
CA THR A 383 -3.58 18.21 23.22
C THR A 383 -2.93 17.42 24.36
N ILE A 384 -2.32 16.27 24.07
CA ILE A 384 -1.68 15.44 25.09
C ILE A 384 -0.52 16.17 25.79
N ILE A 385 0.28 16.94 25.05
CA ILE A 385 1.37 17.74 25.63
C ILE A 385 0.84 18.76 26.64
N ASN A 386 -0.33 19.35 26.38
CA ASN A 386 -0.92 20.44 27.17
C ASN A 386 -1.98 19.99 28.20
N ARG A 387 -2.34 18.71 28.25
CA ARG A 387 -3.18 18.13 29.33
C ARG A 387 -2.42 18.12 30.64
#